data_AF-A0A1I8BEZ1-F1
#
_entry.id   AF-A0A1I8BEZ1-F1
#
_cell.length_a   1.000
_cell.length_b   1.000
_cell.length_c   1.000
_cell.angle_alpha   90.00
_cell.angle_beta   90.00
_cell.angle_gamma   90.00
#
_symmetry.space_group_name_H-M   'P 1'
#
loop_
_entity.id
_entity.type
_entity.pdbx_description
1 polymer ?
#
loop_
_entity_poly.entity_id
_entity_poly.type
_entity_poly.pdbx_seq_one_letter_code
_entity_poly.pdbx_strand_id
1 'polypeptide(L)'
;MKYNFGIYFLILFLLKNVNAFEEEADLCTDKSCFPATGNLLIGRKHQLSASSTCGIQKPGRFCIVSHLEHDEKCFVCDSRQPWSPGKPGILSHRIENVVKENYEDRTRNWWQSENGVQNVSIRLDLEAEFHFTHLIMVFRSFRPAAMLIERSKDFGKNWTTYRYFAYDCASSFPHVKEGPPRNHNDVICTKKYSDVAPSTGGELVYKVISPHIRTEDPYAPDIAELLKITNLRITFIKLHSLGDNLLDYRPEIDEKYWYAVYEIVVRGSCSCYGHAQRCVPVGDETVLTAKLPDMVHGKCECTHNTKGMNCDDCEDFYNDSPWRPGIGDQSNECKRCECNDHATRCHFDWAVYNASGFASGGVCDDCQHNTMGKNCEQCKPYFYRDPQRSIRDPYVCRPCQCDRNGSKYDGICEGEEDPQRGLVAGKCYCKSNVDGPNCDRCKNGFWEMRGEDPDGCRPCSCNLIGTLGNQGCDKVTGKCTCKALVMGEQCDHCLQEHYGLSVDDSNGCKPWQDFL
;
A
#
# COMPACT_ATOMS: atom_id res chain seq x y z
N MET A 1 46.59 -60.23 -22.65
CA MET A 1 47.71 -59.81 -21.78
C MET A 1 47.40 -58.37 -21.33
N LYS A 2 46.77 -58.09 -20.18
CA LYS A 2 47.33 -58.08 -18.80
C LYS A 2 48.70 -57.37 -18.71
N TYR A 3 48.77 -56.07 -18.38
CA TYR A 3 48.91 -55.51 -17.01
C TYR A 3 49.45 -54.05 -17.01
N ASN A 4 48.94 -53.28 -16.04
CA ASN A 4 49.55 -52.18 -15.27
C ASN A 4 50.04 -50.89 -15.96
N PHE A 5 49.38 -49.78 -15.63
CA PHE A 5 50.03 -48.67 -14.89
C PHE A 5 48.93 -47.83 -14.19
N GLY A 6 48.62 -48.23 -12.95
CA GLY A 6 47.94 -47.37 -11.98
C GLY A 6 48.97 -46.75 -11.03
N ILE A 7 48.56 -45.69 -10.33
CA ILE A 7 49.34 -44.82 -9.42
C ILE A 7 49.76 -43.51 -10.11
N TYR A 8 48.79 -42.61 -10.33
CA TYR A 8 48.97 -41.14 -10.34
C TYR A 8 47.60 -40.43 -10.47
N PHE A 9 46.60 -40.78 -9.65
CA PHE A 9 45.33 -40.03 -9.62
C PHE A 9 44.62 -40.05 -8.26
N LEU A 10 45.40 -40.16 -7.17
CA LEU A 10 44.87 -40.34 -5.81
C LEU A 10 45.33 -39.23 -4.83
N ILE A 11 45.48 -37.98 -5.31
CA ILE A 11 45.81 -36.80 -4.47
C ILE A 11 44.90 -35.59 -4.75
N LEU A 12 43.72 -35.75 -5.37
CA LEU A 12 42.77 -34.64 -5.56
C LEU A 12 41.32 -34.97 -5.14
N PHE A 13 41.15 -35.99 -4.28
CA PHE A 13 39.83 -36.45 -3.82
C PHE A 13 39.49 -36.05 -2.37
N LEU A 14 40.09 -34.98 -1.82
CA LEU A 14 39.82 -34.57 -0.43
C LEU A 14 39.59 -33.08 -0.16
N LEU A 15 39.45 -32.21 -1.16
CA LEU A 15 39.04 -30.82 -0.91
C LEU A 15 38.16 -30.28 -2.05
N LYS A 16 36.85 -30.25 -1.77
CA LYS A 16 35.78 -29.37 -2.30
C LYS A 16 34.43 -30.13 -2.40
N ASN A 17 33.98 -30.69 -1.28
CA ASN A 17 32.55 -30.65 -0.97
C ASN A 17 32.28 -29.26 -0.40
N VAL A 18 32.24 -28.26 -1.29
CA VAL A 18 31.57 -27.01 -0.96
C VAL A 18 30.11 -27.31 -1.17
N ASN A 19 29.35 -27.34 -0.08
CA ASN A 19 27.89 -27.25 -0.15
C ASN A 19 27.56 -26.05 -1.04
N ALA A 20 27.15 -26.32 -2.27
CA ALA A 20 26.36 -25.36 -3.02
C ALA A 20 24.98 -25.35 -2.36
N PHE A 21 24.85 -24.57 -1.28
CA PHE A 21 23.60 -23.88 -1.06
C PHE A 21 23.48 -22.95 -2.27
N GLU A 22 22.71 -23.35 -3.28
CA GLU A 22 22.09 -22.37 -4.16
C GLU A 22 21.24 -21.48 -3.24
N GLU A 23 21.77 -20.33 -2.83
CA GLU A 23 20.91 -19.19 -2.52
C GLU A 23 20.07 -18.99 -3.77
N GLU A 24 18.79 -19.34 -3.67
CA GLU A 24 17.80 -19.05 -4.70
C GLU A 24 17.89 -17.54 -4.95
N ALA A 25 18.49 -17.15 -6.07
CA ALA A 25 18.79 -15.75 -6.36
C ALA A 25 17.50 -14.93 -6.17
N ASP A 26 17.57 -13.83 -5.41
CA ASP A 26 16.43 -12.94 -5.21
C ASP A 26 16.01 -12.36 -6.57
N LEU A 27 14.97 -12.97 -7.15
CA LEU A 27 14.46 -12.61 -8.46
C LEU A 27 13.73 -11.26 -8.43
N CYS A 28 13.58 -10.64 -7.25
CA CYS A 28 12.94 -9.36 -7.07
C CYS A 28 13.93 -8.18 -6.99
N THR A 29 15.24 -8.41 -7.13
CA THR A 29 16.20 -7.31 -7.15
C THR A 29 16.11 -6.54 -8.46
N ASP A 30 15.80 -5.24 -8.39
CA ASP A 30 15.77 -4.26 -9.49
C ASP A 30 14.79 -4.58 -10.65
N LYS A 31 13.78 -5.43 -10.45
CA LYS A 31 12.77 -5.79 -11.47
C LYS A 31 11.48 -6.30 -10.87
N SER A 32 10.42 -6.39 -11.68
CA SER A 32 9.15 -6.99 -11.22
C SER A 32 9.30 -8.47 -10.86
N CYS A 33 8.59 -8.90 -9.82
CA CYS A 33 8.61 -10.29 -9.36
C CYS A 33 7.21 -10.76 -8.99
N PHE A 34 6.93 -12.05 -9.22
CA PHE A 34 5.60 -12.62 -9.05
C PHE A 34 5.67 -13.96 -8.31
N PRO A 35 4.70 -14.26 -7.43
CA PRO A 35 4.63 -15.55 -6.77
C PRO A 35 4.35 -16.70 -7.73
N ALA A 36 4.79 -17.90 -7.35
CA ALA A 36 4.51 -19.12 -8.11
C ALA A 36 3.00 -19.39 -8.23
N THR A 37 2.59 -19.92 -9.39
CA THR A 37 1.20 -20.35 -9.61
C THR A 37 0.95 -21.73 -9.02
N GLY A 38 -0.24 -21.95 -8.46
CA GLY A 38 -0.65 -23.24 -7.90
C GLY A 38 -2.16 -23.46 -7.96
N ASN A 39 -2.64 -24.53 -7.34
CA ASN A 39 -4.08 -24.80 -7.19
C ASN A 39 -4.58 -24.14 -5.90
N LEU A 40 -5.42 -23.12 -6.05
CA LEU A 40 -5.97 -22.37 -4.92
C LEU A 40 -6.81 -23.24 -3.98
N LEU A 41 -7.32 -24.39 -4.43
CA LEU A 41 -8.11 -25.29 -3.57
C LEU A 41 -7.28 -26.06 -2.53
N ILE A 42 -5.98 -26.23 -2.76
CA ILE A 42 -5.10 -26.94 -1.81
C ILE A 42 -5.08 -26.14 -0.49
N GLY A 43 -5.32 -26.81 0.63
CA GLY A 43 -5.48 -26.19 1.95
C GLY A 43 -6.85 -25.53 2.20
N ARG A 44 -7.72 -25.42 1.20
CA ARG A 44 -9.01 -24.68 1.27
C ARG A 44 -10.25 -25.57 1.14
N LYS A 45 -10.14 -26.86 1.45
CA LYS A 45 -11.28 -27.80 1.47
C LYS A 45 -12.47 -27.28 2.30
N HIS A 46 -12.19 -26.65 3.44
CA HIS A 46 -13.20 -26.09 4.35
C HIS A 46 -13.86 -24.80 3.84
N GLN A 47 -13.29 -24.15 2.81
CA GLN A 47 -13.82 -22.94 2.17
C GLN A 47 -14.65 -23.27 0.92
N LEU A 48 -14.77 -24.55 0.57
CA LEU A 48 -15.70 -25.01 -0.47
C LEU A 48 -17.07 -25.29 0.13
N SER A 49 -18.10 -24.86 -0.59
CA SER A 49 -19.49 -25.20 -0.29
C SER A 49 -20.23 -25.59 -1.55
N ALA A 50 -21.19 -26.52 -1.42
CA ALA A 50 -22.11 -26.91 -2.47
C ALA A 50 -23.55 -26.78 -1.96
N SER A 51 -24.45 -26.27 -2.81
CA SER A 51 -25.86 -26.06 -2.42
C SER A 51 -26.69 -27.34 -2.34
N SER A 52 -26.21 -28.43 -2.94
CA SER A 52 -26.84 -29.76 -2.89
C SER A 52 -25.76 -30.83 -2.82
N THR A 53 -25.99 -31.87 -2.03
CA THR A 53 -25.10 -33.02 -1.90
C THR A 53 -25.91 -34.25 -1.50
N CYS A 54 -25.74 -35.37 -2.22
CA CYS A 54 -26.51 -36.58 -1.92
C CYS A 54 -26.17 -37.13 -0.52
N GLY A 55 -27.14 -37.76 0.13
CA GLY A 55 -26.87 -38.56 1.33
C GLY A 55 -26.55 -37.77 2.60
N ILE A 56 -26.73 -36.44 2.64
CA ILE A 56 -26.40 -35.62 3.82
C ILE A 56 -27.39 -35.83 4.98
N GLN A 57 -28.69 -35.99 4.71
CA GLN A 57 -29.70 -36.21 5.74
C GLN A 57 -29.95 -37.70 6.01
N LYS A 58 -30.07 -38.49 4.94
CA LYS A 58 -30.31 -39.95 4.97
C LYS A 58 -29.66 -40.60 3.74
N PRO A 59 -29.29 -41.89 3.80
CA PRO A 59 -28.78 -42.61 2.64
C PRO A 59 -29.76 -42.53 1.46
N GLY A 60 -29.24 -42.20 0.27
CA GLY A 60 -30.02 -42.09 -0.97
C GLY A 60 -29.51 -43.09 -2.01
N ARG A 61 -30.40 -43.60 -2.86
CA ARG A 61 -30.04 -44.49 -3.98
C ARG A 61 -29.79 -43.66 -5.24
N PHE A 62 -28.79 -44.02 -6.03
CA PHE A 62 -28.52 -43.41 -7.34
C PHE A 62 -28.09 -44.47 -8.35
N CYS A 63 -28.28 -44.22 -9.64
CA CYS A 63 -27.97 -45.18 -10.70
C CYS A 63 -27.04 -44.57 -11.75
N ILE A 64 -26.15 -45.39 -12.31
CA ILE A 64 -25.19 -45.00 -13.34
C ILE A 64 -25.64 -45.59 -14.68
N VAL A 65 -26.07 -44.74 -15.62
CA VAL A 65 -26.62 -45.16 -16.92
C VAL A 65 -25.58 -45.84 -17.81
N SER A 66 -24.32 -45.42 -17.73
CA SER A 66 -23.21 -45.92 -18.56
C SER A 66 -22.44 -47.11 -17.95
N HIS A 67 -22.89 -47.68 -16.83
CA HIS A 67 -22.21 -48.82 -16.20
C HIS A 67 -22.51 -50.12 -16.96
N LEU A 68 -21.56 -50.58 -17.76
CA LEU A 68 -21.67 -51.77 -18.62
C LEU A 68 -20.96 -53.00 -18.06
N GLU A 69 -20.26 -52.87 -16.93
CA GLU A 69 -19.33 -53.90 -16.44
C GLU A 69 -19.98 -54.92 -15.48
N HIS A 70 -21.05 -54.57 -14.74
CA HIS A 70 -21.72 -55.43 -13.74
C HIS A 70 -23.27 -55.37 -13.79
N ASP A 71 -23.94 -56.37 -13.20
CA ASP A 71 -25.42 -56.46 -13.11
C ASP A 71 -26.05 -55.38 -12.20
N GLU A 72 -25.31 -54.90 -11.19
CA GLU A 72 -25.76 -53.81 -10.31
C GLU A 72 -25.48 -52.43 -10.92
N LYS A 73 -26.53 -51.74 -11.34
CA LYS A 73 -26.45 -50.39 -11.94
C LYS A 73 -26.69 -49.24 -10.96
N CYS A 74 -27.05 -49.56 -9.72
CA CYS A 74 -27.44 -48.57 -8.72
C CYS A 74 -26.72 -48.80 -7.39
N PHE A 75 -26.37 -47.70 -6.74
CA PHE A 75 -25.53 -47.63 -5.56
C PHE A 75 -26.18 -46.74 -4.50
N VAL A 76 -25.62 -46.74 -3.30
CA VAL A 76 -26.08 -45.92 -2.17
C VAL A 76 -25.08 -44.80 -1.92
N CYS A 77 -25.57 -43.57 -1.81
CA CYS A 77 -24.82 -42.41 -1.33
C CYS A 77 -25.18 -42.14 0.13
N ASP A 78 -24.18 -42.13 1.01
CA ASP A 78 -24.29 -41.79 2.42
C ASP A 78 -23.17 -40.83 2.81
N SER A 79 -23.44 -39.53 2.66
CA SER A 79 -22.49 -38.45 2.91
C SER A 79 -22.62 -37.87 4.33
N ARG A 80 -23.22 -38.59 5.29
CA ARG A 80 -23.32 -38.10 6.69
C ARG A 80 -21.96 -38.01 7.41
N GLN A 81 -20.96 -38.71 6.90
CA GLN A 81 -19.57 -38.67 7.39
C GLN A 81 -18.63 -38.23 6.27
N PRO A 82 -17.45 -37.68 6.57
CA PRO A 82 -16.40 -37.45 5.57
C PRO A 82 -15.97 -38.76 4.89
N TRP A 83 -15.42 -38.65 3.68
CA TRP A 83 -14.90 -39.80 2.97
C TRP A 83 -13.71 -40.43 3.72
N SER A 84 -13.67 -41.76 3.77
CA SER A 84 -12.53 -42.51 4.29
C SER A 84 -12.36 -43.86 3.59
N PRO A 85 -11.15 -44.44 3.57
CA PRO A 85 -10.93 -45.77 3.00
C PRO A 85 -11.67 -46.85 3.81
N GLY A 86 -12.81 -47.34 3.32
CA GLY A 86 -13.60 -48.40 3.96
C GLY A 86 -15.10 -48.06 4.05
N LYS A 87 -15.93 -49.03 4.42
CA LYS A 87 -17.36 -48.78 4.69
C LYS A 87 -17.54 -48.23 6.12
N PRO A 88 -18.40 -47.23 6.34
CA PRO A 88 -19.29 -46.58 5.36
C PRO A 88 -18.65 -45.41 4.60
N GLY A 89 -17.43 -44.98 4.93
CA GLY A 89 -16.80 -43.77 4.37
C GLY A 89 -16.70 -43.69 2.84
N ILE A 90 -16.55 -44.83 2.16
CA ILE A 90 -16.50 -44.90 0.68
C ILE A 90 -17.81 -44.46 0.00
N LEU A 91 -18.92 -44.43 0.74
CA LEU A 91 -20.24 -44.00 0.26
C LEU A 91 -20.44 -42.48 0.34
N SER A 92 -19.46 -41.75 0.88
CA SER A 92 -19.54 -40.29 1.06
C SER A 92 -19.05 -39.54 -0.17
N HIS A 93 -19.87 -38.59 -0.63
CA HIS A 93 -19.64 -37.80 -1.84
C HIS A 93 -19.74 -36.29 -1.57
N ARG A 94 -19.13 -35.83 -0.47
CA ARG A 94 -19.09 -34.42 -0.08
C ARG A 94 -18.18 -33.57 -0.97
N ILE A 95 -18.34 -32.25 -0.89
CA ILE A 95 -17.70 -31.29 -1.80
C ILE A 95 -16.17 -31.27 -1.65
N GLU A 96 -15.64 -31.51 -0.45
CA GLU A 96 -14.20 -31.57 -0.18
C GLU A 96 -13.46 -32.66 -1.00
N ASN A 97 -14.16 -33.67 -1.50
CA ASN A 97 -13.60 -34.76 -2.30
C ASN A 97 -13.08 -34.31 -3.67
N VAL A 98 -13.46 -33.12 -4.15
CA VAL A 98 -12.99 -32.58 -5.45
C VAL A 98 -11.57 -32.04 -5.39
N VAL A 99 -11.03 -31.83 -4.19
CA VAL A 99 -9.69 -31.28 -3.99
C VAL A 99 -8.69 -32.44 -3.90
N LYS A 100 -7.87 -32.59 -4.94
CA LYS A 100 -6.82 -33.62 -5.01
C LYS A 100 -5.48 -33.06 -4.58
N GLU A 101 -4.79 -33.78 -3.71
CA GLU A 101 -3.40 -33.52 -3.33
C GLU A 101 -2.47 -34.42 -4.17
N ASN A 102 -1.20 -34.02 -4.36
CA ASN A 102 -0.27 -34.50 -5.40
C ASN A 102 0.02 -36.03 -5.44
N TYR A 103 -0.55 -36.83 -4.53
CA TYR A 103 -0.36 -38.28 -4.43
C TYR A 103 -1.66 -39.10 -4.41
N GLU A 104 -2.84 -38.47 -4.55
CA GLU A 104 -4.11 -39.18 -4.53
C GLU A 104 -4.56 -39.61 -5.93
N ASP A 105 -5.10 -40.82 -6.05
CA ASP A 105 -5.82 -41.23 -7.26
C ASP A 105 -7.01 -40.29 -7.50
N ARG A 106 -6.93 -39.55 -8.60
CA ARG A 106 -7.90 -38.51 -8.98
C ARG A 106 -9.31 -39.04 -9.15
N THR A 107 -9.48 -40.34 -9.39
CA THR A 107 -10.78 -40.97 -9.62
C THR A 107 -11.36 -41.67 -8.40
N ARG A 108 -10.60 -41.72 -7.29
CA ARG A 108 -10.93 -42.52 -6.10
C ARG A 108 -12.18 -42.06 -5.35
N ASN A 109 -12.43 -40.76 -5.32
CA ASN A 109 -13.60 -40.14 -4.69
C ASN A 109 -14.04 -38.92 -5.52
N TRP A 110 -15.29 -38.50 -5.32
CA TRP A 110 -15.91 -37.40 -6.05
C TRP A 110 -16.95 -36.70 -5.17
N TRP A 111 -17.41 -35.53 -5.60
CA TRP A 111 -18.60 -34.87 -5.07
C TRP A 111 -19.82 -35.18 -5.93
N GLN A 112 -21.00 -35.35 -5.32
CA GLN A 112 -22.25 -35.63 -6.03
C GLN A 112 -23.45 -34.85 -5.46
N SER A 113 -24.25 -34.23 -6.33
CA SER A 113 -25.50 -33.56 -5.97
C SER A 113 -26.61 -34.55 -5.63
N GLU A 114 -27.72 -34.05 -5.08
CA GLU A 114 -28.95 -34.84 -5.02
C GLU A 114 -29.50 -35.15 -6.43
N ASN A 115 -30.26 -36.23 -6.51
CA ASN A 115 -30.91 -36.72 -7.73
C ASN A 115 -31.96 -35.72 -8.22
N GLY A 116 -32.05 -35.51 -9.53
CA GLY A 116 -33.02 -34.65 -10.20
C GLY A 116 -32.84 -33.13 -9.98
N VAL A 117 -31.99 -32.71 -9.04
CA VAL A 117 -31.79 -31.28 -8.72
C VAL A 117 -30.97 -30.61 -9.83
N GLN A 118 -31.62 -29.72 -10.57
CA GLN A 118 -30.99 -29.05 -11.72
C GLN A 118 -30.19 -27.79 -11.33
N ASN A 119 -30.69 -27.01 -10.38
CA ASN A 119 -30.06 -25.77 -9.91
C ASN A 119 -29.13 -26.05 -8.74
N VAL A 120 -27.83 -26.17 -9.02
CA VAL A 120 -26.80 -26.49 -8.01
C VAL A 120 -25.64 -25.54 -8.15
N SER A 121 -25.18 -24.95 -7.06
CA SER A 121 -24.02 -24.05 -7.06
C SER A 121 -22.89 -24.60 -6.19
N ILE A 122 -21.66 -24.48 -6.67
CA ILE A 122 -20.43 -24.69 -5.92
C ILE A 122 -19.78 -23.32 -5.71
N ARG A 123 -19.36 -23.01 -4.49
CA ARG A 123 -18.74 -21.73 -4.11
C ARG A 123 -17.44 -21.96 -3.37
N LEU A 124 -16.42 -21.20 -3.75
CA LEU A 124 -15.13 -21.08 -3.09
C LEU A 124 -14.99 -19.64 -2.55
N ASP A 125 -14.69 -19.52 -1.26
CA ASP A 125 -14.45 -18.26 -0.57
C ASP A 125 -12.99 -18.15 -0.16
N LEU A 126 -12.23 -17.23 -0.77
CA LEU A 126 -10.81 -17.04 -0.46
C LEU A 126 -10.64 -16.05 0.70
N GLU A 127 -9.62 -16.27 1.53
CA GLU A 127 -9.31 -15.40 2.67
C GLU A 127 -8.61 -14.09 2.30
N ALA A 128 -8.11 -14.00 1.07
CA ALA A 128 -7.41 -12.84 0.53
C ALA A 128 -7.72 -12.68 -0.96
N GLU A 129 -7.06 -11.71 -1.60
CA GLU A 129 -7.15 -11.48 -3.03
C GLU A 129 -6.15 -12.34 -3.80
N PHE A 130 -6.61 -12.99 -4.87
CA PHE A 130 -5.78 -13.84 -5.72
C PHE A 130 -5.95 -13.49 -7.19
N HIS A 131 -4.95 -13.85 -7.99
CA HIS A 131 -5.05 -13.90 -9.43
C HIS A 131 -5.53 -15.29 -9.87
N PHE A 132 -6.67 -15.34 -10.53
CA PHE A 132 -7.23 -16.54 -11.12
C PHE A 132 -6.94 -16.61 -12.61
N THR A 133 -6.29 -17.69 -13.04
CA THR A 133 -5.87 -17.87 -14.44
C THR A 133 -6.81 -18.79 -15.21
N HIS A 134 -7.11 -19.95 -14.64
CA HIS A 134 -7.98 -20.93 -15.29
C HIS A 134 -8.60 -21.93 -14.30
N LEU A 135 -9.79 -22.41 -14.66
CA LEU A 135 -10.54 -23.46 -13.99
C LEU A 135 -10.53 -24.71 -14.86
N ILE A 136 -10.28 -25.85 -14.23
CA ILE A 136 -10.47 -27.18 -14.83
C ILE A 136 -11.43 -27.96 -13.93
N MET A 137 -12.43 -28.57 -14.54
CA MET A 137 -13.35 -29.49 -13.85
C MET A 137 -13.41 -30.80 -14.61
N VAL A 138 -13.31 -31.92 -13.88
CA VAL A 138 -13.42 -33.26 -14.43
C VAL A 138 -14.66 -33.93 -13.87
N PHE A 139 -15.64 -34.19 -14.72
CA PHE A 139 -16.95 -34.71 -14.30
C PHE A 139 -16.95 -36.25 -14.24
N ARG A 140 -17.58 -36.81 -13.20
CA ARG A 140 -17.91 -38.26 -13.15
C ARG A 140 -19.23 -38.55 -13.85
N SER A 141 -20.19 -37.63 -13.74
CA SER A 141 -21.43 -37.67 -14.52
C SER A 141 -21.21 -37.06 -15.91
N PHE A 142 -22.29 -37.01 -16.70
CA PHE A 142 -22.35 -36.07 -17.82
C PHE A 142 -22.07 -34.64 -17.35
N ARG A 143 -21.45 -33.84 -18.23
CA ARG A 143 -21.31 -32.40 -18.02
C ARG A 143 -22.69 -31.74 -18.01
N PRO A 144 -22.86 -30.58 -17.34
CA PRO A 144 -24.14 -29.87 -17.33
C PRO A 144 -24.59 -29.50 -18.74
N ALA A 145 -25.89 -29.63 -19.00
CA ALA A 145 -26.52 -29.15 -20.22
C ALA A 145 -26.55 -27.61 -20.28
N ALA A 146 -26.58 -26.95 -19.13
CA ALA A 146 -26.36 -25.51 -19.00
C ALA A 146 -25.72 -25.18 -17.64
N MET A 147 -24.74 -24.28 -17.64
CA MET A 147 -24.07 -23.76 -16.45
C MET A 147 -23.41 -22.41 -16.72
N LEU A 148 -23.00 -21.72 -15.66
CA LEU A 148 -22.24 -20.47 -15.75
C LEU A 148 -21.21 -20.36 -14.62
N ILE A 149 -20.18 -19.56 -14.85
CA ILE A 149 -19.12 -19.27 -13.88
C ILE A 149 -19.18 -17.78 -13.54
N GLU A 150 -19.12 -17.46 -12.26
CA GLU A 150 -19.11 -16.10 -11.72
C GLU A 150 -17.95 -15.92 -10.75
N ARG A 151 -17.57 -14.66 -10.56
CA ARG A 151 -16.59 -14.28 -9.56
C ARG A 151 -17.06 -13.05 -8.78
N SER A 152 -16.47 -12.91 -7.61
CA SER A 152 -16.47 -11.67 -6.84
C SER A 152 -15.04 -11.21 -6.65
N LYS A 153 -14.86 -9.89 -6.57
CA LYS A 153 -13.59 -9.21 -6.24
C LYS A 153 -13.65 -8.44 -4.92
N ASP A 154 -14.79 -8.49 -4.23
CA ASP A 154 -15.11 -7.68 -3.06
C ASP A 154 -15.77 -8.52 -1.95
N PHE A 155 -15.25 -9.74 -1.77
CA PHE A 155 -15.63 -10.69 -0.71
C PHE A 155 -17.11 -11.09 -0.72
N GLY A 156 -17.68 -11.24 -1.92
CA GLY A 156 -19.00 -11.80 -2.17
C GLY A 156 -20.11 -10.76 -2.21
N LYS A 157 -19.77 -9.46 -2.15
CA LYS A 157 -20.73 -8.35 -2.20
C LYS A 157 -21.32 -8.21 -3.60
N ASN A 158 -20.47 -8.19 -4.63
CA ASN A 158 -20.88 -8.09 -6.02
C ASN A 158 -20.38 -9.29 -6.83
N TRP A 159 -21.21 -9.74 -7.77
CA TRP A 159 -20.90 -10.88 -8.63
C TRP A 159 -20.91 -10.46 -10.08
N THR A 160 -19.89 -10.89 -10.82
CA THR A 160 -19.78 -10.70 -12.27
C THR A 160 -19.62 -12.04 -12.95
N THR A 161 -20.28 -12.22 -14.09
CA THR A 161 -20.23 -13.46 -14.84
C THR A 161 -19.00 -13.51 -15.72
N TYR A 162 -18.26 -14.61 -15.64
CA TYR A 162 -17.12 -14.88 -16.51
C TYR A 162 -17.53 -15.51 -17.84
N ARG A 163 -18.37 -16.56 -17.81
CA ARG A 163 -18.79 -17.29 -19.02
C ARG A 163 -20.01 -18.16 -18.78
N TYR A 164 -20.80 -18.32 -19.85
CA TYR A 164 -21.91 -19.27 -19.94
C TYR A 164 -21.51 -20.47 -20.79
N PHE A 165 -21.98 -21.66 -20.40
CA PHE A 165 -21.79 -22.91 -21.13
C PHE A 165 -23.15 -23.59 -21.27
N ALA A 166 -23.55 -23.92 -22.48
CA ALA A 166 -24.80 -24.64 -22.70
C ALA A 166 -24.71 -25.53 -23.94
N TYR A 167 -25.44 -26.64 -23.93
CA TYR A 167 -25.65 -27.47 -25.10
C TYR A 167 -26.45 -26.72 -26.17
N ASP A 168 -27.44 -25.95 -25.73
CA ASP A 168 -28.19 -25.01 -26.54
C ASP A 168 -28.24 -23.63 -25.87
N CYS A 169 -27.33 -22.75 -26.31
CA CYS A 169 -27.20 -21.37 -25.84
C CYS A 169 -28.46 -20.54 -26.12
N ALA A 170 -29.11 -20.74 -27.28
CA ALA A 170 -30.26 -19.92 -27.67
C ALA A 170 -31.47 -20.15 -26.75
N SER A 171 -31.69 -21.40 -26.32
CA SER A 171 -32.77 -21.70 -25.36
C SER A 171 -32.38 -21.44 -23.90
N SER A 172 -31.15 -21.76 -23.50
CA SER A 172 -30.73 -21.67 -22.10
C SER A 172 -30.37 -20.23 -21.68
N PHE A 173 -29.80 -19.45 -22.60
CA PHE A 173 -29.30 -18.10 -22.37
C PHE A 173 -29.62 -17.17 -23.56
N PRO A 174 -30.92 -16.90 -23.84
CA PRO A 174 -31.35 -16.22 -25.07
C PRO A 174 -30.78 -14.81 -25.26
N HIS A 175 -30.38 -14.14 -24.17
CA HIS A 175 -29.83 -12.78 -24.19
C HIS A 175 -28.30 -12.73 -24.27
N VAL A 176 -27.63 -13.88 -24.24
CA VAL A 176 -26.17 -13.96 -24.25
C VAL A 176 -25.69 -14.29 -25.65
N LYS A 177 -24.72 -13.53 -26.15
CA LYS A 177 -24.14 -13.77 -27.48
C LYS A 177 -23.43 -15.12 -27.52
N GLU A 178 -23.75 -15.92 -28.53
CA GLU A 178 -23.07 -17.18 -28.83
C GLU A 178 -21.91 -16.93 -29.80
N GLY A 179 -20.76 -17.57 -29.57
CA GLY A 179 -19.59 -17.51 -30.44
C GLY A 179 -18.28 -17.37 -29.67
N PRO A 180 -17.12 -17.26 -30.33
CA PRO A 180 -15.87 -16.97 -29.66
C PRO A 180 -15.84 -15.52 -29.13
N PRO A 181 -15.16 -15.27 -27.99
CA PRO A 181 -15.00 -13.91 -27.48
C PRO A 181 -14.08 -13.10 -28.41
N ARG A 182 -14.38 -11.81 -28.61
CA ARG A 182 -13.55 -10.88 -29.38
C ARG A 182 -12.55 -10.16 -28.46
N ASN A 183 -12.97 -9.84 -27.24
CA ASN A 183 -12.15 -9.27 -26.18
C ASN A 183 -12.09 -10.19 -24.96
N HIS A 184 -11.08 -10.02 -24.10
CA HIS A 184 -10.96 -10.80 -22.86
C HIS A 184 -12.15 -10.59 -21.91
N ASN A 185 -12.75 -9.40 -21.92
CA ASN A 185 -13.91 -9.02 -21.11
C ASN A 185 -15.27 -9.49 -21.67
N ASP A 186 -15.32 -10.08 -22.87
CA ASP A 186 -16.58 -10.45 -23.49
C ASP A 186 -17.26 -11.62 -22.75
N VAL A 187 -18.46 -11.36 -22.24
CA VAL A 187 -19.31 -12.39 -21.63
C VAL A 187 -20.16 -13.05 -22.72
N ILE A 188 -19.86 -14.31 -23.01
CA ILE A 188 -20.45 -15.10 -24.10
C ILE A 188 -21.00 -16.45 -23.60
N CYS A 189 -21.78 -17.10 -24.45
CA CYS A 189 -22.16 -18.50 -24.33
C CYS A 189 -21.38 -19.37 -25.32
N THR A 190 -20.91 -20.54 -24.87
CA THR A 190 -20.21 -21.51 -25.71
C THR A 190 -20.74 -22.92 -25.51
N LYS A 191 -20.76 -23.71 -26.60
CA LYS A 191 -21.16 -25.13 -26.61
C LYS A 191 -20.01 -26.11 -26.37
N LYS A 192 -18.75 -25.64 -26.44
CA LYS A 192 -17.52 -26.47 -26.51
C LYS A 192 -17.38 -27.52 -25.39
N TYR A 193 -17.97 -27.29 -24.21
CA TYR A 193 -17.84 -28.15 -23.04
C TYR A 193 -19.20 -28.64 -22.51
N SER A 194 -20.24 -28.65 -23.35
CA SER A 194 -21.61 -29.00 -22.93
C SER A 194 -22.19 -30.19 -23.68
N ASP A 195 -21.41 -30.85 -24.54
CA ASP A 195 -21.81 -32.08 -25.21
C ASP A 195 -22.03 -33.23 -24.22
N VAL A 196 -22.99 -34.09 -24.56
CA VAL A 196 -23.37 -35.28 -23.78
C VAL A 196 -22.21 -36.27 -23.66
N ALA A 197 -21.39 -36.45 -24.70
CA ALA A 197 -20.23 -37.35 -24.63
C ALA A 197 -18.98 -36.61 -24.10
N PRO A 198 -18.12 -37.23 -23.28
CA PRO A 198 -18.22 -38.60 -22.74
C PRO A 198 -19.15 -38.69 -21.52
N SER A 199 -19.57 -39.91 -21.18
CA SER A 199 -20.45 -40.16 -20.03
C SER A 199 -19.77 -40.08 -18.65
N THR A 200 -18.44 -40.14 -18.64
CA THR A 200 -17.57 -39.95 -17.47
C THR A 200 -16.24 -39.39 -17.95
N GLY A 201 -15.53 -38.65 -17.10
CA GLY A 201 -14.25 -38.03 -17.42
C GLY A 201 -14.38 -36.83 -18.36
N GLY A 202 -15.58 -36.30 -18.56
CA GLY A 202 -15.79 -35.10 -19.37
C GLY A 202 -15.12 -33.91 -18.70
N GLU A 203 -14.26 -33.21 -19.42
CA GLU A 203 -13.58 -32.02 -18.90
C GLU A 203 -14.31 -30.74 -19.30
N LEU A 204 -14.22 -29.73 -18.43
CA LEU A 204 -14.51 -28.34 -18.72
C LEU A 204 -13.29 -27.51 -18.37
N VAL A 205 -12.85 -26.66 -19.32
CA VAL A 205 -11.73 -25.74 -19.11
C VAL A 205 -12.19 -24.32 -19.40
N TYR A 206 -12.02 -23.44 -18.42
CA TYR A 206 -12.20 -22.01 -18.57
C TYR A 206 -10.87 -21.31 -18.32
N LYS A 207 -10.44 -20.45 -19.26
CA LYS A 207 -9.27 -19.58 -19.11
C LYS A 207 -9.77 -18.14 -19.11
N VAL A 208 -9.36 -17.36 -18.11
CA VAL A 208 -9.71 -15.94 -18.01
C VAL A 208 -9.14 -15.18 -19.21
N ILE A 209 -7.83 -15.36 -19.46
CA ILE A 209 -7.17 -14.84 -20.65
C ILE A 209 -7.22 -15.91 -21.75
N SER A 210 -8.04 -15.64 -22.77
CA SER A 210 -8.16 -16.51 -23.94
C SER A 210 -6.85 -16.52 -24.74
N PRO A 211 -6.25 -17.69 -25.05
CA PRO A 211 -5.03 -17.77 -25.84
C PRO A 211 -5.23 -17.44 -27.34
N HIS A 212 -6.49 -17.28 -27.78
CA HIS A 212 -6.82 -16.96 -29.18
C HIS A 212 -6.98 -15.45 -29.42
N ILE A 213 -6.99 -14.66 -28.34
CA ILE A 213 -7.06 -13.20 -28.41
C ILE A 213 -5.64 -12.70 -28.13
N ARG A 214 -5.11 -11.85 -29.03
CA ARG A 214 -3.79 -11.26 -28.85
C ARG A 214 -3.85 -10.26 -27.70
N THR A 215 -3.05 -10.50 -26.67
CA THR A 215 -2.86 -9.55 -25.56
C THR A 215 -1.73 -8.59 -25.94
N GLU A 216 -2.05 -7.32 -26.16
CA GLU A 216 -1.05 -6.29 -26.50
C GLU A 216 -0.23 -5.89 -25.27
N ASP A 217 -0.91 -5.63 -24.16
CA ASP A 217 -0.31 -5.32 -22.86
C ASP A 217 -0.85 -6.28 -21.78
N PRO A 218 -0.06 -7.28 -21.34
CA PRO A 218 -0.43 -8.19 -20.26
C PRO A 218 -0.63 -7.51 -18.90
N TYR A 219 -0.14 -6.27 -18.76
CA TYR A 219 -0.17 -5.48 -17.53
C TYR A 219 -1.25 -4.38 -17.57
N ALA A 220 -2.07 -4.37 -18.63
CA ALA A 220 -3.16 -3.43 -18.74
C ALA A 220 -4.13 -3.55 -17.55
N PRO A 221 -4.66 -2.43 -17.02
CA PRO A 221 -5.51 -2.44 -15.83
C PRO A 221 -6.74 -3.36 -15.95
N ASP A 222 -7.31 -3.49 -17.14
CA ASP A 222 -8.46 -4.36 -17.40
C ASP A 222 -8.10 -5.86 -17.34
N ILE A 223 -6.88 -6.23 -17.73
CA ILE A 223 -6.37 -7.61 -17.60
C ILE A 223 -6.14 -7.97 -16.14
N ALA A 224 -5.48 -7.09 -15.37
CA ALA A 224 -5.28 -7.30 -13.94
C ALA A 224 -6.63 -7.44 -13.21
N GLU A 225 -7.57 -6.56 -13.55
CA GLU A 225 -8.93 -6.55 -12.99
C GLU A 225 -9.73 -7.81 -13.34
N LEU A 226 -9.48 -8.44 -14.49
CA LEU A 226 -10.08 -9.72 -14.87
C LEU A 226 -9.56 -10.89 -14.04
N LEU A 227 -8.27 -10.89 -13.75
CA LEU A 227 -7.61 -11.96 -12.99
C LEU A 227 -7.94 -11.89 -11.50
N LYS A 228 -8.20 -10.70 -10.97
CA LYS A 228 -8.53 -10.47 -9.56
C LYS A 228 -9.78 -11.20 -9.09
N ILE A 229 -9.66 -12.04 -8.06
CA ILE A 229 -10.79 -12.71 -7.40
C ILE A 229 -10.63 -12.78 -5.87
N THR A 230 -11.76 -12.80 -5.18
CA THR A 230 -11.90 -13.18 -3.77
C THR A 230 -12.85 -14.37 -3.60
N ASN A 231 -13.76 -14.59 -4.56
CA ASN A 231 -14.70 -15.71 -4.53
C ASN A 231 -14.96 -16.21 -5.95
N LEU A 232 -15.18 -17.52 -6.08
CA LEU A 232 -15.55 -18.18 -7.33
C LEU A 232 -16.86 -18.94 -7.11
N ARG A 233 -17.83 -18.76 -8.01
CA ARG A 233 -19.11 -19.49 -7.98
C ARG A 233 -19.35 -20.15 -9.32
N ILE A 234 -19.67 -21.44 -9.28
CA ILE A 234 -19.99 -22.27 -10.42
C ILE A 234 -21.44 -22.71 -10.25
N THR A 235 -22.32 -22.34 -11.18
CA THR A 235 -23.75 -22.62 -11.08
C THR A 235 -24.17 -23.53 -12.22
N PHE A 236 -24.59 -24.74 -11.89
CA PHE A 236 -25.25 -25.67 -12.80
C PHE A 236 -26.75 -25.35 -12.84
N ILE A 237 -27.33 -25.32 -14.03
CA ILE A 237 -28.72 -24.90 -14.26
C ILE A 237 -29.56 -26.02 -14.84
N LYS A 238 -28.96 -26.90 -15.66
CA LYS A 238 -29.71 -27.93 -16.39
C LYS A 238 -28.93 -29.23 -16.55
N LEU A 239 -29.61 -30.34 -16.28
CA LEU A 239 -29.14 -31.71 -16.51
C LEU A 239 -29.47 -32.15 -17.96
N HIS A 240 -28.66 -33.07 -18.49
CA HIS A 240 -29.00 -33.79 -19.72
C HIS A 240 -30.00 -34.90 -19.41
N SER A 241 -31.18 -34.88 -20.04
CA SER A 241 -32.28 -35.82 -19.74
C SER A 241 -32.45 -36.98 -20.72
N LEU A 242 -31.50 -37.19 -21.66
CA LEU A 242 -31.42 -38.29 -22.65
C LEU A 242 -32.74 -38.73 -23.37
N GLY A 243 -33.79 -37.91 -23.33
CA GLY A 243 -35.12 -38.23 -23.86
C GLY A 243 -36.09 -38.91 -22.88
N ASP A 244 -35.67 -39.25 -21.64
CA ASP A 244 -36.51 -39.95 -20.66
C ASP A 244 -37.70 -39.11 -20.15
N ASN A 245 -37.61 -37.78 -20.23
CA ASN A 245 -38.66 -36.86 -19.79
C ASN A 245 -39.86 -36.75 -20.74
N LEU A 246 -39.87 -37.47 -21.87
CA LEU A 246 -40.84 -37.24 -22.94
C LEU A 246 -42.18 -37.96 -22.77
N LEU A 247 -42.33 -38.97 -21.89
CA LEU A 247 -43.56 -39.80 -21.92
C LEU A 247 -44.15 -40.30 -20.56
N ASP A 248 -43.41 -40.42 -19.45
CA ASP A 248 -43.97 -40.86 -18.14
C ASP A 248 -43.01 -40.53 -16.97
N TYR A 249 -43.31 -39.55 -16.10
CA TYR A 249 -42.43 -39.21 -14.97
C TYR A 249 -42.54 -40.25 -13.86
N ARG A 250 -41.41 -40.86 -13.47
CA ARG A 250 -41.33 -41.79 -12.35
C ARG A 250 -40.14 -41.42 -11.46
N PRO A 251 -40.24 -41.59 -10.12
CA PRO A 251 -39.13 -41.26 -9.20
C PRO A 251 -37.83 -41.99 -9.53
N GLU A 252 -37.90 -43.20 -10.11
CA GLU A 252 -36.76 -44.01 -10.53
C GLU A 252 -35.99 -43.40 -11.73
N ILE A 253 -36.60 -42.44 -12.43
CA ILE A 253 -35.93 -41.69 -13.51
C ILE A 253 -34.95 -40.70 -12.88
N ASP A 254 -35.33 -39.99 -11.83
CA ASP A 254 -34.48 -38.99 -11.17
C ASP A 254 -33.22 -39.61 -10.57
N GLU A 255 -33.28 -40.87 -10.12
CA GLU A 255 -32.11 -41.61 -9.61
C GLU A 255 -30.95 -41.69 -10.62
N LYS A 256 -31.21 -41.47 -11.91
CA LYS A 256 -30.21 -41.51 -12.98
C LYS A 256 -29.58 -40.15 -13.29
N TYR A 257 -30.18 -39.05 -12.82
CA TYR A 257 -29.81 -37.69 -13.22
C TYR A 257 -29.29 -36.91 -12.02
N TRP A 258 -27.99 -36.65 -11.99
CA TRP A 258 -27.29 -35.94 -10.93
C TRP A 258 -25.98 -35.36 -11.48
N TYR A 259 -25.46 -34.33 -10.82
CA TYR A 259 -24.13 -33.82 -11.12
C TYR A 259 -23.10 -34.53 -10.25
N ALA A 260 -21.95 -34.86 -10.83
CA ALA A 260 -20.80 -35.29 -10.07
C ALA A 260 -19.48 -34.86 -10.68
N VAL A 261 -18.54 -34.54 -9.81
CA VAL A 261 -17.24 -33.97 -10.17
C VAL A 261 -16.15 -34.73 -9.41
N TYR A 262 -15.21 -35.31 -10.15
CA TYR A 262 -14.02 -35.93 -9.58
C TYR A 262 -13.07 -34.91 -9.02
N GLU A 263 -12.78 -33.86 -9.79
CA GLU A 263 -11.73 -32.90 -9.49
C GLU A 263 -12.13 -31.51 -9.96
N ILE A 264 -11.82 -30.52 -9.12
CA ILE A 264 -11.81 -29.11 -9.49
C ILE A 264 -10.40 -28.58 -9.26
N VAL A 265 -9.82 -27.94 -10.27
CA VAL A 265 -8.54 -27.24 -10.17
C VAL A 265 -8.78 -25.77 -10.45
N VAL A 266 -8.52 -24.93 -9.44
CA VAL A 266 -8.59 -23.48 -9.57
C VAL A 266 -7.15 -22.97 -9.61
N ARG A 267 -6.61 -22.78 -10.81
CA ARG A 267 -5.23 -22.35 -10.98
C ARG A 267 -5.10 -20.85 -10.85
N GLY A 268 -4.19 -20.43 -9.98
CA GLY A 268 -3.96 -19.02 -9.70
C GLY A 268 -2.66 -18.77 -8.95
N SER A 269 -2.44 -17.53 -8.57
CA SER A 269 -1.33 -17.10 -7.71
C SER A 269 -1.81 -16.03 -6.74
N CYS A 270 -1.02 -15.77 -5.72
CA CYS A 270 -1.18 -14.63 -4.84
C CYS A 270 -1.01 -13.31 -5.64
N SER A 271 -1.80 -12.28 -5.31
CA SER A 271 -1.78 -11.00 -6.02
C SER A 271 -0.87 -10.01 -5.31
N CYS A 272 0.32 -9.73 -5.88
CA CYS A 272 1.32 -8.85 -5.26
C CYS A 272 1.78 -7.69 -6.15
N TYR A 273 1.05 -7.42 -7.25
CA TYR A 273 1.33 -6.33 -8.20
C TYR A 273 2.78 -6.19 -8.69
N GLY A 274 3.57 -7.28 -8.72
CA GLY A 274 4.97 -7.24 -9.17
C GLY A 274 5.99 -6.93 -8.08
N HIS A 275 5.58 -6.88 -6.80
CA HIS A 275 6.43 -6.50 -5.66
C HIS A 275 6.56 -7.61 -4.59
N ALA A 276 6.33 -8.87 -4.95
CA ALA A 276 6.70 -9.99 -4.07
C ALA A 276 6.93 -11.27 -4.87
N GLN A 277 7.98 -12.01 -4.50
CA GLN A 277 8.27 -13.33 -5.06
C GLN A 277 7.54 -14.45 -4.30
N ARG A 278 7.12 -14.21 -3.05
CA ARG A 278 6.55 -15.21 -2.16
C ARG A 278 5.36 -14.64 -1.39
N CYS A 279 4.51 -15.55 -0.95
CA CYS A 279 3.40 -15.24 -0.06
C CYS A 279 3.45 -16.13 1.17
N VAL A 280 3.06 -15.54 2.29
CA VAL A 280 3.01 -16.15 3.62
C VAL A 280 1.56 -16.34 4.06
N PRO A 281 1.29 -17.24 5.02
CA PRO A 281 -0.05 -17.43 5.57
C PRO A 281 -0.67 -16.13 6.09
N VAL A 282 -1.99 -16.02 5.97
CA VAL A 282 -2.76 -14.88 6.52
C VAL A 282 -3.08 -15.19 7.99
N GLY A 283 -2.65 -14.32 8.91
CA GLY A 283 -2.89 -14.49 10.35
C GLY A 283 -1.93 -15.48 11.05
N ASP A 284 -2.29 -15.90 12.26
CA ASP A 284 -1.45 -16.76 13.13
C ASP A 284 -1.58 -18.27 12.83
N GLU A 285 -2.06 -18.64 11.64
CA GLU A 285 -2.25 -20.04 11.21
C GLU A 285 -0.94 -20.73 10.78
N THR A 286 0.19 -20.35 11.37
CA THR A 286 1.53 -20.81 10.98
C THR A 286 1.72 -22.33 11.15
N VAL A 287 0.99 -22.96 12.09
CA VAL A 287 1.23 -24.35 12.47
C VAL A 287 0.53 -25.39 11.57
N LEU A 288 -0.64 -25.06 11.01
CA LEU A 288 -1.39 -25.98 10.13
C LEU A 288 -1.02 -25.79 8.65
N THR A 289 -0.73 -24.56 8.23
CA THR A 289 -0.40 -24.22 6.84
C THR A 289 1.04 -24.57 6.46
N ALA A 290 2.00 -24.54 7.40
CA ALA A 290 3.37 -25.00 7.17
C ALA A 290 3.49 -26.50 6.80
N LYS A 291 2.41 -27.28 6.95
CA LYS A 291 2.35 -28.70 6.59
C LYS A 291 1.97 -28.96 5.14
N LEU A 292 1.56 -27.95 4.37
CA LEU A 292 1.09 -28.09 2.99
C LEU A 292 1.96 -27.26 2.04
N PRO A 293 3.10 -27.79 1.55
CA PRO A 293 4.06 -27.04 0.75
C PRO A 293 3.50 -26.54 -0.59
N ASP A 294 2.45 -27.19 -1.12
CA ASP A 294 1.81 -26.83 -2.39
C ASP A 294 0.68 -25.81 -2.25
N MET A 295 0.37 -25.37 -1.02
CA MET A 295 -0.67 -24.37 -0.78
C MET A 295 -0.21 -22.99 -1.26
N VAL A 296 -1.01 -22.34 -2.10
CA VAL A 296 -0.79 -20.94 -2.45
C VAL A 296 -1.30 -20.07 -1.30
N HIS A 297 -0.42 -19.35 -0.61
CA HIS A 297 -0.78 -18.43 0.46
C HIS A 297 -1.25 -17.05 -0.07
N GLY A 298 -1.92 -16.26 0.78
CA GLY A 298 -2.63 -15.05 0.37
C GLY A 298 -2.07 -13.70 0.85
N LYS A 299 -1.02 -13.67 1.68
CA LYS A 299 -0.36 -12.41 2.09
C LYS A 299 1.00 -12.30 1.42
N CYS A 300 1.25 -11.21 0.72
CA CYS A 300 2.54 -10.98 0.08
C CYS A 300 3.64 -10.67 1.10
N GLU A 301 4.84 -11.20 0.84
CA GLU A 301 6.08 -10.74 1.47
C GLU A 301 6.64 -9.59 0.63
N CYS A 302 6.14 -8.38 0.89
CA CYS A 302 6.38 -7.23 0.03
C CYS A 302 7.85 -6.78 -0.01
N THR A 303 8.29 -6.39 -1.20
CA THR A 303 9.60 -5.79 -1.50
C THR A 303 9.39 -4.38 -2.08
N HIS A 304 10.40 -3.79 -2.73
CA HIS A 304 10.26 -2.52 -3.46
C HIS A 304 9.72 -1.34 -2.62
N ASN A 305 9.93 -1.39 -1.31
CA ASN A 305 9.38 -0.44 -0.33
C ASN A 305 7.86 -0.31 -0.44
N THR A 306 7.17 -1.41 -0.71
CA THR A 306 5.71 -1.51 -0.73
C THR A 306 5.21 -2.26 0.50
N LYS A 307 3.96 -2.02 0.87
CA LYS A 307 3.28 -2.64 2.00
C LYS A 307 1.83 -2.96 1.67
N GLY A 308 1.16 -3.59 2.63
CA GLY A 308 -0.22 -4.05 2.49
C GLY A 308 -0.29 -5.56 2.35
N MET A 309 -1.50 -6.09 2.19
CA MET A 309 -1.69 -7.53 1.97
C MET A 309 -1.21 -7.96 0.57
N ASN A 310 -1.30 -7.04 -0.39
CA ASN A 310 -1.02 -7.27 -1.80
C ASN A 310 0.11 -6.37 -2.33
N CYS A 311 0.83 -5.65 -1.46
CA CYS A 311 1.85 -4.68 -1.88
C CYS A 311 1.27 -3.51 -2.71
N ASP A 312 0.04 -3.12 -2.38
CA ASP A 312 -0.79 -2.14 -3.06
C ASP A 312 -0.64 -0.71 -2.51
N ASP A 313 0.22 -0.53 -1.51
CA ASP A 313 0.59 0.77 -0.95
C ASP A 313 2.12 0.90 -0.84
N CYS A 314 2.63 2.13 -0.78
CA CYS A 314 4.03 2.38 -0.43
C CYS A 314 4.25 2.30 1.08
N GLU A 315 5.41 1.81 1.48
CA GLU A 315 5.89 1.87 2.86
C GLU A 315 5.86 3.30 3.40
N ASP A 316 5.73 3.43 4.72
CA ASP A 316 5.83 4.74 5.35
C ASP A 316 7.16 5.38 4.97
N PHE A 317 7.13 6.67 4.62
CA PHE A 317 8.29 7.45 4.19
C PHE A 317 8.78 7.20 2.75
N TYR A 318 8.08 6.37 1.97
CA TYR A 318 8.38 6.09 0.56
C TYR A 318 7.35 6.67 -0.42
N ASN A 319 6.78 7.81 -0.06
CA ASN A 319 5.69 8.46 -0.79
C ASN A 319 6.17 9.64 -1.66
N ASP A 320 7.41 9.60 -2.18
CA ASP A 320 7.92 10.68 -3.06
C ASP A 320 7.37 10.62 -4.50
N SER A 321 6.88 9.45 -4.91
CA SER A 321 6.27 9.19 -6.22
C SER A 321 4.98 8.40 -6.04
N PRO A 322 4.04 8.46 -7.01
CA PRO A 322 2.84 7.64 -6.94
C PRO A 322 3.18 6.16 -7.05
N TRP A 323 2.50 5.33 -6.26
CA TRP A 323 2.59 3.87 -6.35
C TRP A 323 2.23 3.39 -7.75
N ARG A 324 2.98 2.40 -8.26
CA ARG A 324 2.73 1.75 -9.56
C ARG A 324 3.14 0.28 -9.48
N PRO A 325 2.45 -0.64 -10.17
CA PRO A 325 2.82 -2.05 -10.21
C PRO A 325 4.16 -2.25 -10.89
N GLY A 326 4.91 -3.29 -10.47
CA GLY A 326 6.10 -3.76 -11.17
C GLY A 326 5.75 -4.39 -12.52
N ILE A 327 6.42 -3.96 -13.60
CA ILE A 327 6.15 -4.40 -14.98
C ILE A 327 7.47 -4.74 -15.70
N GLY A 328 7.67 -6.02 -15.99
CA GLY A 328 8.88 -6.50 -16.68
C GLY A 328 10.15 -6.11 -15.92
N ASP A 329 11.04 -5.36 -16.57
CA ASP A 329 12.29 -4.88 -15.98
C ASP A 329 12.11 -3.61 -15.13
N GLN A 330 10.91 -3.02 -15.08
CA GLN A 330 10.62 -1.87 -14.23
C GLN A 330 10.06 -2.37 -12.89
N SER A 331 10.87 -2.30 -11.83
CA SER A 331 10.43 -2.60 -10.46
C SER A 331 9.30 -1.67 -10.00
N ASN A 332 9.30 -0.42 -10.48
CA ASN A 332 8.40 0.66 -10.04
C ASN A 332 8.36 0.81 -8.52
N GLU A 333 9.51 0.63 -7.88
CA GLU A 333 9.65 0.73 -6.43
C GLU A 333 9.23 2.10 -5.90
N CYS A 334 8.64 2.07 -4.71
CA CYS A 334 8.27 3.28 -4.00
C CYS A 334 9.53 4.04 -3.61
N LYS A 335 9.47 5.38 -3.78
CA LYS A 335 10.62 6.26 -3.66
C LYS A 335 10.62 6.98 -2.33
N ARG A 336 11.72 6.87 -1.60
CA ARG A 336 11.90 7.51 -0.28
C ARG A 336 11.77 9.03 -0.39
N CYS A 337 11.05 9.63 0.56
CA CYS A 337 10.99 11.07 0.73
C CYS A 337 12.33 11.64 1.22
N GLU A 338 12.63 12.87 0.82
CA GLU A 338 13.74 13.66 1.34
C GLU A 338 13.20 14.64 2.38
N CYS A 339 13.58 14.45 3.65
CA CYS A 339 13.12 15.30 4.76
C CYS A 339 14.28 15.81 5.61
N ASN A 340 15.50 15.78 5.08
CA ASN A 340 16.72 16.19 5.75
C ASN A 340 16.89 15.57 7.16
N ASP A 341 16.47 14.33 7.34
CA ASP A 341 16.48 13.61 8.63
C ASP A 341 15.72 14.36 9.76
N HIS A 342 14.67 15.07 9.39
CA HIS A 342 13.80 15.83 10.31
C HIS A 342 12.35 15.38 10.29
N ALA A 343 12.03 14.36 9.50
CA ALA A 343 10.76 13.63 9.57
C ALA A 343 11.02 12.15 9.26
N THR A 344 10.11 11.29 9.72
CA THR A 344 10.11 9.84 9.43
C THR A 344 8.85 9.42 8.69
N ARG A 345 7.99 10.38 8.33
CA ARG A 345 6.73 10.17 7.62
C ARG A 345 6.57 11.27 6.58
N CYS A 346 5.94 10.93 5.48
CA CYS A 346 5.58 11.85 4.42
C CYS A 346 4.33 11.33 3.71
N HIS A 347 3.67 12.21 2.99
CA HIS A 347 2.61 11.85 2.07
C HIS A 347 2.94 12.33 0.65
N PHE A 348 2.27 11.74 -0.33
CA PHE A 348 2.37 12.14 -1.71
C PHE A 348 1.35 13.25 -2.02
N ASP A 349 1.80 14.32 -2.67
CA ASP A 349 0.95 15.39 -3.17
C ASP A 349 1.09 15.56 -4.69
N TRP A 350 -0.05 15.49 -5.39
CA TRP A 350 -0.10 15.52 -6.86
C TRP A 350 0.27 16.90 -7.43
N ALA A 351 -0.06 17.98 -6.73
CA ALA A 351 0.26 19.34 -7.16
C ALA A 351 1.77 19.61 -7.03
N VAL A 352 2.39 19.14 -5.94
CA VAL A 352 3.85 19.19 -5.75
C VAL A 352 4.57 18.37 -6.82
N TYR A 353 4.07 17.16 -7.10
CA TYR A 353 4.64 16.30 -8.14
C TYR A 353 4.59 16.97 -9.52
N ASN A 354 3.45 17.54 -9.91
CA ASN A 354 3.30 18.23 -11.18
C ASN A 354 4.19 19.49 -11.26
N ALA A 355 4.24 20.28 -10.18
CA ALA A 355 5.10 21.47 -10.11
C ALA A 355 6.60 21.13 -10.22
N SER A 356 7.01 19.94 -9.78
CA SER A 356 8.38 19.44 -9.93
C SER A 356 8.73 18.91 -11.33
N GLY A 357 7.78 18.90 -12.27
CA GLY A 357 7.95 18.25 -13.58
C GLY A 357 7.94 16.73 -13.49
N PHE A 358 7.08 16.16 -12.63
CA PHE A 358 6.93 14.72 -12.40
C PHE A 358 8.18 14.04 -11.79
N ALA A 359 8.96 14.78 -11.00
CA ALA A 359 10.20 14.28 -10.40
C ALA A 359 10.08 13.88 -8.93
N SER A 360 9.31 14.64 -8.13
CA SER A 360 9.15 14.44 -6.67
C SER A 360 7.87 15.13 -6.19
N GLY A 361 7.03 14.36 -5.50
CA GLY A 361 5.75 14.79 -4.92
C GLY A 361 5.67 14.57 -3.41
N GLY A 362 6.74 14.09 -2.78
CA GLY A 362 6.76 13.85 -1.34
C GLY A 362 6.73 15.15 -0.54
N VAL A 363 5.88 15.18 0.49
CA VAL A 363 5.78 16.25 1.47
C VAL A 363 5.93 15.65 2.86
N CYS A 364 6.92 16.14 3.61
CA CYS A 364 7.22 15.65 4.95
C CYS A 364 6.15 16.05 5.94
N ASP A 365 5.78 15.10 6.81
CA ASP A 365 4.83 15.33 7.89
C ASP A 365 5.56 15.59 9.21
N ASP A 366 5.02 16.50 10.02
CA ASP A 366 5.50 16.76 11.38
C ASP A 366 7.01 17.03 11.48
N CYS A 367 7.53 17.97 10.69
CA CYS A 367 8.94 18.39 10.74
C CYS A 367 9.41 18.69 12.18
N GLN A 368 10.39 17.92 12.63
CA GLN A 368 11.04 17.97 13.94
C GLN A 368 12.15 19.03 13.95
N HIS A 369 12.88 19.14 15.07
CA HIS A 369 14.07 20.00 15.19
C HIS A 369 13.83 21.48 14.84
N ASN A 370 12.60 21.98 15.07
CA ASN A 370 12.16 23.33 14.71
C ASN A 370 12.32 23.65 13.21
N THR A 371 12.24 22.64 12.36
CA THR A 371 12.25 22.80 10.91
C THR A 371 10.84 22.87 10.32
N MET A 372 10.72 23.37 9.10
CA MET A 372 9.50 23.48 8.32
C MET A 372 9.84 23.46 6.83
N GLY A 373 8.83 23.56 5.98
CA GLY A 373 8.97 23.39 4.54
C GLY A 373 8.66 21.95 4.12
N LYS A 374 8.49 21.74 2.82
CA LYS A 374 8.02 20.44 2.28
C LYS A 374 9.03 19.31 2.48
N ASN A 375 10.31 19.65 2.62
CA ASN A 375 11.44 18.75 2.85
C ASN A 375 12.09 19.03 4.22
N CYS A 376 11.40 19.75 5.13
CA CYS A 376 11.95 20.22 6.40
C CYS A 376 13.26 21.03 6.23
N GLU A 377 13.34 21.80 5.15
CA GLU A 377 14.55 22.48 4.69
C GLU A 377 14.72 23.91 5.22
N GLN A 378 13.74 24.42 5.96
CA GLN A 378 13.71 25.78 6.52
C GLN A 378 13.51 25.73 8.05
N CYS A 379 13.87 26.79 8.76
CA CYS A 379 13.60 26.90 10.20
C CYS A 379 12.23 27.54 10.46
N LYS A 380 11.56 27.12 11.54
CA LYS A 380 10.31 27.72 12.03
C LYS A 380 10.52 29.21 12.40
N PRO A 381 9.46 30.04 12.45
CA PRO A 381 9.61 31.41 12.92
C PRO A 381 10.18 31.40 14.34
N TYR A 382 10.90 32.45 14.72
CA TYR A 382 11.69 32.53 15.96
C TYR A 382 12.93 31.62 16.00
N PHE A 383 13.26 30.95 14.89
CA PHE A 383 14.52 30.24 14.70
C PHE A 383 15.20 30.67 13.41
N TYR A 384 16.51 30.51 13.35
CA TYR A 384 17.32 30.73 12.16
C TYR A 384 18.26 29.55 11.93
N ARG A 385 18.62 29.35 10.67
CA ARG A 385 19.56 28.32 10.24
C ARG A 385 20.98 28.72 10.61
N ASP A 386 21.67 27.87 11.38
CA ASP A 386 23.10 28.01 11.65
C ASP A 386 23.92 27.70 10.38
N PRO A 387 24.60 28.68 9.76
CA PRO A 387 25.32 28.48 8.50
C PRO A 387 26.53 27.55 8.63
N GLN A 388 26.98 27.26 9.86
CA GLN A 388 28.10 26.36 10.12
C GLN A 388 27.65 24.89 10.25
N ARG A 389 26.34 24.61 10.25
CA ARG A 389 25.78 23.26 10.42
C ARG A 389 25.18 22.73 9.12
N SER A 390 25.24 21.40 8.98
CA SER A 390 24.50 20.69 7.94
C SER A 390 23.00 20.86 8.16
N ILE A 391 22.22 20.91 7.07
CA ILE A 391 20.76 20.92 7.15
C ILE A 391 20.19 19.67 7.81
N ARG A 392 20.95 18.57 7.89
CA ARG A 392 20.52 17.33 8.55
C ARG A 392 20.81 17.29 10.06
N ASP A 393 21.50 18.31 10.59
CA ASP A 393 21.85 18.37 12.01
C ASP A 393 20.60 18.65 12.87
N PRO A 394 20.29 17.85 13.91
CA PRO A 394 19.16 18.10 14.82
C PRO A 394 19.13 19.48 15.50
N TYR A 395 20.26 20.19 15.52
CA TYR A 395 20.41 21.50 16.12
C TYR A 395 20.69 22.60 15.08
N VAL A 396 20.37 22.36 13.80
CA VAL A 396 20.58 23.33 12.72
C VAL A 396 19.79 24.62 12.94
N CYS A 397 18.58 24.54 13.52
CA CYS A 397 17.74 25.69 13.81
C CYS A 397 18.00 26.22 15.22
N ARG A 398 18.67 27.38 15.30
CA ARG A 398 18.96 28.08 16.55
C ARG A 398 17.87 29.12 16.86
N PRO A 399 17.50 29.30 18.14
CA PRO A 399 16.52 30.31 18.51
C PRO A 399 17.05 31.73 18.27
N CYS A 400 16.18 32.62 17.81
CA CYS A 400 16.48 34.05 17.72
C CYS A 400 16.80 34.64 19.10
N GLN A 401 17.70 35.62 19.16
CA GLN A 401 18.05 36.34 20.39
C GLN A 401 17.44 37.74 20.46
N CYS A 402 16.38 38.00 19.69
CA CYS A 402 15.75 39.30 19.58
C CYS A 402 14.84 39.59 20.78
N ASP A 403 14.99 40.76 21.40
CA ASP A 403 14.03 41.27 22.38
C ASP A 403 12.70 41.59 21.68
N ARG A 404 11.61 40.96 22.14
CA ARG A 404 10.29 41.11 21.52
C ARG A 404 9.75 42.53 21.60
N ASN A 405 10.04 43.26 22.68
CA ASN A 405 9.53 44.61 22.88
C ASN A 405 10.23 45.61 21.96
N GLY A 406 11.53 45.41 21.73
CA GLY A 406 12.35 46.29 20.89
C GLY A 406 12.39 45.93 19.41
N SER A 407 12.00 44.71 19.06
CA SER A 407 12.00 44.22 17.67
C SER A 407 10.70 44.51 16.94
N LYS A 408 10.82 44.67 15.62
CA LYS A 408 9.71 44.53 14.68
C LYS A 408 9.33 43.05 14.57
N TYR A 409 8.11 42.78 14.09
CA TYR A 409 7.61 41.42 13.84
C TYR A 409 7.69 40.48 15.06
N ASP A 410 7.48 41.03 16.27
CA ASP A 410 7.45 40.27 17.54
C ASP A 410 8.75 39.47 17.82
N GLY A 411 9.89 39.90 17.29
CA GLY A 411 11.19 39.25 17.54
C GLY A 411 11.49 38.06 16.63
N ILE A 412 10.75 37.88 15.53
CA ILE A 412 11.17 37.01 14.44
C ILE A 412 12.45 37.60 13.80
N CYS A 413 13.53 36.82 13.82
CA CYS A 413 14.79 37.17 13.18
C CYS A 413 14.84 36.67 11.73
N GLU A 414 15.87 37.10 11.01
CA GLU A 414 16.17 36.58 9.69
C GLU A 414 16.50 35.08 9.74
N GLY A 415 15.79 34.28 8.94
CA GLY A 415 15.78 32.82 9.08
C GLY A 415 16.96 32.11 8.41
N GLU A 416 17.61 32.75 7.44
CA GLU A 416 18.70 32.17 6.65
C GLU A 416 19.83 33.17 6.35
N GLU A 417 20.99 32.64 5.97
CA GLU A 417 22.11 33.42 5.46
C GLU A 417 22.05 33.44 3.94
N ASP A 418 21.93 34.61 3.33
CA ASP A 418 22.03 34.77 1.87
C ASP A 418 22.82 36.05 1.53
N PRO A 419 24.12 35.92 1.18
CA PRO A 419 24.95 37.07 0.83
C PRO A 419 24.49 37.83 -0.41
N GLN A 420 23.83 37.17 -1.37
CA GLN A 420 23.37 37.82 -2.60
C GLN A 420 22.15 38.71 -2.33
N ARG A 421 21.29 38.28 -1.41
CA ARG A 421 20.11 39.03 -0.96
C ARG A 421 20.40 39.94 0.24
N GLY A 422 21.61 39.86 0.81
CA GLY A 422 22.01 40.62 2.00
C GLY A 422 21.32 40.16 3.29
N LEU A 423 20.88 38.91 3.35
CA LEU A 423 20.26 38.28 4.52
C LEU A 423 21.35 37.72 5.43
N VAL A 424 21.24 38.00 6.72
CA VAL A 424 22.20 37.56 7.74
C VAL A 424 21.44 36.74 8.77
N ALA A 425 21.78 35.47 8.91
CA ALA A 425 21.02 34.55 9.73
C ALA A 425 21.02 34.99 11.21
N GLY A 426 19.84 35.02 11.82
CA GLY A 426 19.67 35.45 13.21
C GLY A 426 19.57 36.96 13.41
N LYS A 427 19.69 37.77 12.36
CA LYS A 427 19.61 39.23 12.46
C LYS A 427 18.22 39.70 12.92
N CYS A 428 18.20 40.55 13.94
CA CYS A 428 16.99 41.19 14.45
C CYS A 428 16.68 42.49 13.70
N TYR A 429 15.39 42.81 13.58
CA TYR A 429 14.92 44.04 12.95
C TYR A 429 14.37 45.00 14.01
N CYS A 430 15.17 45.97 14.47
CA CYS A 430 14.76 46.84 15.57
C CYS A 430 13.72 47.90 15.17
N LYS A 431 12.88 48.29 16.13
CA LYS A 431 11.98 49.46 16.03
C LYS A 431 12.79 50.76 15.92
N SER A 432 12.13 51.83 15.48
CA SER A 432 12.78 53.08 15.05
C SER A 432 13.75 53.66 16.09
N ASN A 433 13.40 53.62 17.37
CA ASN A 433 14.16 54.23 18.46
C ASN A 433 14.91 53.21 19.33
N VAL A 434 15.04 51.98 18.83
CA VAL A 434 15.71 50.85 19.49
C VAL A 434 16.99 50.51 18.73
N ASP A 435 18.00 50.03 19.45
CA ASP A 435 19.31 49.69 18.96
C ASP A 435 19.85 48.41 19.63
N GLY A 436 21.01 47.94 19.18
CA GLY A 436 21.64 46.70 19.63
C GLY A 436 21.38 45.56 18.64
N PRO A 437 22.27 44.54 18.61
CA PRO A 437 22.12 43.38 17.71
C PRO A 437 20.86 42.58 18.02
N ASN A 438 20.40 42.63 19.27
CA ASN A 438 19.24 41.94 19.79
C ASN A 438 18.03 42.88 20.01
N CYS A 439 18.13 44.15 19.60
CA CYS A 439 17.10 45.17 19.83
C CYS A 439 16.72 45.33 21.32
N ASP A 440 17.70 45.23 22.20
CA ASP A 440 17.54 45.11 23.65
C ASP A 440 17.78 46.44 24.40
N ARG A 441 18.00 47.55 23.67
CA ARG A 441 18.27 48.85 24.28
C ARG A 441 17.78 50.02 23.44
N CYS A 442 17.40 51.11 24.10
CA CYS A 442 17.04 52.35 23.41
C CYS A 442 18.26 53.02 22.74
N LYS A 443 18.01 53.72 21.64
CA LYS A 443 18.97 54.65 21.03
C LYS A 443 19.29 55.80 21.99
N ASN A 444 20.42 56.46 21.78
CA ASN A 444 20.76 57.68 22.51
C ASN A 444 19.68 58.75 22.25
N GLY A 445 19.28 59.50 23.28
CA GLY A 445 18.14 60.40 23.20
C GLY A 445 16.76 59.74 23.36
N PHE A 446 16.69 58.44 23.69
CA PHE A 446 15.45 57.72 23.96
C PHE A 446 15.55 56.86 25.23
N TRP A 447 14.41 56.60 25.87
CA TRP A 447 14.30 55.84 27.10
C TRP A 447 12.98 55.05 27.17
N GLU A 448 12.87 54.18 28.17
CA GLU A 448 11.68 53.40 28.49
C GLU A 448 11.15 52.57 27.30
N MET A 449 11.74 51.38 27.11
CA MET A 449 11.31 50.47 26.05
C MET A 449 9.93 49.86 26.36
N ARG A 450 8.98 50.02 25.44
CA ARG A 450 7.60 49.50 25.55
C ARG A 450 7.24 48.71 24.30
N GLY A 451 6.82 47.46 24.47
CA GLY A 451 6.43 46.58 23.36
C GLY A 451 5.26 47.10 22.53
N GLU A 452 4.35 47.84 23.16
CA GLU A 452 3.18 48.46 22.51
C GLU A 452 3.54 49.72 21.68
N ASP A 453 4.68 50.35 21.95
CA ASP A 453 5.13 51.53 21.23
C ASP A 453 5.68 51.10 19.85
N PRO A 454 5.16 51.62 18.72
CA PRO A 454 5.63 51.26 17.39
C PRO A 454 7.10 51.66 17.15
N ASP A 455 7.57 52.71 17.83
CA ASP A 455 8.96 53.16 17.75
C ASP A 455 9.84 52.53 18.86
N GLY A 456 9.22 51.85 19.82
CA GLY A 456 9.83 51.02 20.85
C GLY A 456 10.30 51.80 22.08
N CYS A 457 10.97 52.94 21.89
CA CYS A 457 11.41 53.81 22.98
C CYS A 457 10.93 55.24 22.80
N ARG A 458 10.70 55.92 23.92
CA ARG A 458 10.20 57.30 23.98
C ARG A 458 11.35 58.31 23.93
N PRO A 459 11.15 59.48 23.30
CA PRO A 459 12.18 60.51 23.26
C PRO A 459 12.45 61.08 24.67
N CYS A 460 13.72 61.36 24.95
CA CYS A 460 14.11 62.13 26.14
C CYS A 460 13.63 63.58 26.03
N SER A 461 13.38 64.21 27.17
CA SER A 461 13.08 65.65 27.23
C SER A 461 14.31 66.52 27.53
N CYS A 462 15.52 65.95 27.50
CA CYS A 462 16.76 66.68 27.80
C CYS A 462 17.11 67.68 26.69
N ASN A 463 17.50 68.88 27.09
CA ASN A 463 18.15 69.84 26.22
C ASN A 463 19.57 69.33 25.89
N LEU A 464 19.78 68.94 24.63
CA LEU A 464 21.05 68.37 24.17
C LEU A 464 22.23 69.32 24.41
N ILE A 465 22.02 70.64 24.38
CA ILE A 465 23.08 71.64 24.57
C ILE A 465 23.67 71.56 25.98
N GLY A 466 22.80 71.43 26.99
CA GLY A 466 23.17 71.35 28.40
C GLY A 466 23.40 69.93 28.90
N THR A 467 23.19 68.92 28.06
CA THR A 467 23.37 67.51 28.42
C THR A 467 24.80 67.06 28.14
N LEU A 468 25.40 66.32 29.08
CA LEU A 468 26.75 65.82 28.97
C LEU A 468 26.90 64.92 27.73
N GLY A 469 27.85 65.26 26.86
CA GLY A 469 28.18 64.49 25.65
C GLY A 469 27.05 64.34 24.64
N ASN A 470 26.00 65.18 24.72
CA ASN A 470 24.80 65.11 23.89
C ASN A 470 24.13 63.71 23.90
N GLN A 471 24.31 62.93 24.97
CA GLN A 471 23.87 61.53 25.04
C GLN A 471 22.36 61.37 25.29
N GLY A 472 21.67 62.46 25.64
CA GLY A 472 20.26 62.47 26.01
C GLY A 472 20.05 62.11 27.48
N CYS A 473 19.19 61.14 27.75
CA CYS A 473 18.84 60.70 29.09
C CYS A 473 19.26 59.25 29.37
N ASP A 474 19.23 58.89 30.65
CA ASP A 474 19.31 57.50 31.09
C ASP A 474 18.19 56.65 30.46
N LYS A 475 18.56 55.52 29.87
CA LYS A 475 17.67 54.71 29.01
C LYS A 475 16.53 54.03 29.77
N VAL A 476 16.60 53.95 31.10
CA VAL A 476 15.58 53.32 31.95
C VAL A 476 14.75 54.38 32.67
N THR A 477 15.41 55.37 33.29
CA THR A 477 14.77 56.36 34.17
C THR A 477 14.36 57.65 33.46
N GLY A 478 14.90 57.93 32.27
CA GLY A 478 14.64 59.18 31.56
C GLY A 478 15.37 60.41 32.13
N LYS A 479 16.21 60.23 33.15
CA LYS A 479 16.91 61.33 33.82
C LYS A 479 18.07 61.87 32.97
N CYS A 480 18.16 63.19 32.86
CA CYS A 480 19.24 63.88 32.15
C CYS A 480 20.50 64.03 33.02
N THR A 481 21.67 63.85 32.41
CA THR A 481 22.96 64.15 33.05
C THR A 481 23.48 65.47 32.51
N CYS A 482 23.37 66.54 33.29
CA CYS A 482 23.74 67.88 32.84
C CYS A 482 25.27 68.07 32.79
N LYS A 483 25.74 68.94 31.88
CA LYS A 483 27.11 69.44 31.85
C LYS A 483 27.40 70.25 33.12
N ALA A 484 28.68 70.44 33.44
CA ALA A 484 29.10 71.21 34.61
C ALA A 484 28.56 72.64 34.53
N LEU A 485 28.02 73.22 35.61
CA LEU A 485 27.44 74.57 35.60
C LEU A 485 26.05 74.68 34.92
N VAL A 486 25.45 73.56 34.52
CA VAL A 486 24.06 73.46 34.02
C VAL A 486 23.19 72.72 35.05
N MET A 487 21.92 73.12 35.18
CA MET A 487 20.92 72.54 36.08
C MET A 487 19.53 72.44 35.42
N GLY A 488 18.56 71.95 36.18
CA GLY A 488 17.19 71.65 35.71
C GLY A 488 17.02 70.17 35.37
N GLU A 489 15.79 69.66 35.44
CA GLU A 489 15.50 68.25 35.12
C GLU A 489 15.79 67.93 33.65
N GLN A 490 15.71 68.95 32.77
CA GLN A 490 15.98 68.85 31.34
C GLN A 490 17.35 69.42 30.95
N CYS A 491 18.18 69.87 31.90
CA CYS A 491 19.47 70.52 31.62
C CYS A 491 19.36 71.76 30.72
N ASP A 492 18.35 72.58 30.97
CA ASP A 492 17.95 73.73 30.17
C ASP A 492 18.27 75.07 30.82
N HIS A 493 18.80 75.07 32.05
CA HIS A 493 19.13 76.27 32.80
C HIS A 493 20.58 76.27 33.28
N CYS A 494 21.22 77.44 33.34
CA CYS A 494 22.51 77.58 34.00
C CYS A 494 22.35 77.54 35.52
N LEU A 495 23.35 77.03 36.25
CA LEU A 495 23.41 77.18 37.70
C LEU A 495 23.33 78.67 38.08
N GLN A 496 22.93 78.94 39.31
CA GLN A 496 22.96 80.30 39.84
C GLN A 496 24.36 80.91 39.64
N GLU A 497 24.40 82.20 39.29
CA GLU A 497 25.62 82.94 38.92
C GLU A 497 26.33 82.48 37.61
N HIS A 498 25.62 81.79 36.71
CA HIS A 498 26.11 81.42 35.38
C HIS A 498 25.12 81.80 34.27
N TYR A 499 25.58 81.95 33.02
CA TYR A 499 24.75 82.34 31.88
C TYR A 499 25.23 81.75 30.54
N GLY A 500 24.42 81.95 29.49
CA GLY A 500 24.83 81.72 28.11
C GLY A 500 24.97 80.24 27.72
N LEU A 501 23.94 79.43 28.00
CA LEU A 501 23.91 78.01 27.62
C LEU A 501 24.23 77.84 26.12
N SER A 502 25.37 77.21 25.82
CA SER A 502 25.91 77.12 24.46
C SER A 502 26.48 75.74 24.15
N VAL A 503 26.43 75.36 22.87
CA VAL A 503 26.97 74.10 22.35
C VAL A 503 28.50 74.11 22.41
N ASP A 504 29.10 75.28 22.19
CA ASP A 504 30.55 75.47 22.08
C ASP A 504 31.27 75.48 23.44
N ASP A 505 30.50 75.49 24.53
CA ASP A 505 31.04 75.46 25.88
C ASP A 505 31.03 74.03 26.44
N SER A 506 32.19 73.56 26.89
CA SER A 506 32.38 72.21 27.45
C SER A 506 31.69 72.05 28.80
N ASN A 507 31.56 73.14 29.58
CA ASN A 507 30.74 73.22 30.77
C ASN A 507 29.29 73.56 30.37
N GLY A 508 29.08 74.25 29.27
CA GLY A 508 27.75 74.56 28.74
C GLY A 508 27.31 75.96 29.12
N CYS A 509 27.57 76.42 30.34
CA CYS A 509 27.38 77.81 30.78
C CYS A 509 28.67 78.44 31.29
N LYS A 510 28.73 79.78 31.24
CA LYS A 510 29.88 80.58 31.71
C LYS A 510 29.58 81.31 33.02
N PRO A 511 30.56 81.51 33.91
CA PRO A 511 30.39 82.34 35.10
C PRO A 511 30.18 83.82 34.74
N TRP A 512 29.36 84.56 35.50
CA TRP A 512 29.20 86.02 35.28
C TRP A 512 30.47 86.85 35.48
N GLN A 513 31.51 86.28 36.09
CA GLN A 513 32.77 86.98 36.37
C GLN A 513 33.62 87.25 35.12
N ASP A 514 33.24 86.71 33.95
CA ASP A 514 33.96 86.92 32.69
C ASP A 514 33.63 88.26 31.98
N PHE A 515 32.85 89.15 32.61
CA PHE A 515 32.43 90.46 32.07
C PHE A 515 32.91 91.69 32.86
N LEU A 516 33.89 91.55 33.75
CA LEU A 516 34.52 92.68 34.46
C LEU A 516 35.93 92.99 33.96
#